data_AF-A0A356ZYI9-F1
#
_entry.id   AF-A0A356ZYI9-F1
#
_cell.length_a   1.000
_cell.length_b   1.000
_cell.length_c   1.000
_cell.angle_alpha   90.00
_cell.angle_beta   90.00
_cell.angle_gamma   90.00
#
_symmetry.space_group_name_H-M   'P 1'
#
loop_
_entity.id
_entity.type
_entity.pdbx_description
1 polymer ?
#
loop_
_entity_poly.entity_id
_entity_poly.type
_entity_poly.pdbx_seq_one_letter_code
_entity_poly.pdbx_strand_id
1 'polypeptide(L)'
;GQSRALVRQLAHYAVLILDDWGLTPLSPTESRDMLELFDAPYGQAATILTSQLPVEHWHGVMAEAMLADAILDRVVHNAYLLALQGESMWFQRLSSAP
;
A
#
# COMPACT_ATOMS: atom_id res chain seq x y z
N GLY A 1 -3.86 -15.77 13.63
CA GLY A 1 -3.14 -14.98 14.64
C GLY A 1 -3.82 -13.64 14.83
N GLN A 2 -3.43 -12.86 15.83
CA GLN A 2 -4.00 -11.54 16.10
C GLN A 2 -3.99 -10.59 14.88
N SER A 3 -2.99 -10.72 14.00
CA SER A 3 -2.88 -9.98 12.73
C SER A 3 -4.09 -10.15 11.81
N ARG A 4 -4.62 -11.37 11.70
CA ARG A 4 -5.70 -11.70 10.75
C ARG A 4 -7.07 -11.18 11.21
N ALA A 5 -7.28 -11.06 12.52
CA ALA A 5 -8.48 -10.41 13.06
C ALA A 5 -8.47 -8.91 12.74
N LEU A 6 -7.30 -8.27 12.86
CA LEU A 6 -7.11 -6.87 12.50
C LEU A 6 -7.32 -6.65 11.00
N VAL A 7 -6.72 -7.46 10.13
CA VAL A 7 -6.92 -7.38 8.67
C VAL A 7 -8.41 -7.39 8.30
N ARG A 8 -9.17 -8.32 8.89
CA ARG A 8 -10.62 -8.39 8.67
C ARG A 8 -11.34 -7.14 9.16
N GLN A 9 -10.96 -6.61 10.32
CA GLN A 9 -11.56 -5.38 10.82
C GLN A 9 -11.25 -4.19 9.88
N LEU A 10 -10.01 -4.06 9.42
CA LEU A 10 -9.57 -2.98 8.55
C LEU A 10 -10.27 -3.00 7.19
N ALA A 11 -10.60 -4.19 6.67
CA ALA A 11 -11.31 -4.36 5.41
C ALA A 11 -12.73 -3.78 5.37
N HIS A 12 -13.34 -3.42 6.52
CA HIS A 12 -14.71 -2.91 6.58
C HIS A 12 -14.81 -1.38 6.59
N TYR A 13 -13.69 -0.66 6.58
CA TYR A 13 -13.71 0.80 6.51
C TYR A 13 -14.06 1.27 5.10
N ALA A 14 -14.87 2.32 5.00
CA ALA A 14 -15.24 2.94 3.72
C ALA A 14 -14.02 3.58 3.01
N VAL A 15 -13.03 4.01 3.79
CA VAL A 15 -11.74 4.52 3.32
C VAL A 15 -10.64 3.92 4.18
N LEU A 16 -9.70 3.23 3.54
CA LEU A 16 -8.49 2.69 4.17
C LEU A 16 -7.27 3.44 3.65
N ILE A 17 -6.43 3.93 4.56
CA ILE A 17 -5.16 4.59 4.21
C ILE A 17 -4.03 3.74 4.78
N LEU A 18 -3.13 3.29 3.91
CA LEU A 18 -1.90 2.62 4.30
C LEU A 18 -0.71 3.48 3.90
N ASP A 19 0.12 3.81 4.88
CA ASP A 19 1.31 4.62 4.71
C ASP A 19 2.54 3.72 4.52
N ASP A 20 3.56 4.22 3.81
CA ASP A 20 4.86 3.56 3.60
C ASP A 20 4.80 2.14 2.97
N TRP A 21 3.94 1.96 1.98
CA TRP A 21 3.83 0.70 1.24
C TRP A 21 5.17 0.30 0.62
N GLY A 22 5.53 -0.97 0.81
CA GLY A 22 6.70 -1.58 0.18
C GLY A 22 8.05 -1.12 0.75
N LEU A 23 8.08 -0.51 1.94
CA LEU A 23 9.33 -0.10 2.58
C LEU A 23 10.29 -1.30 2.82
N THR A 24 9.73 -2.48 3.11
CA THR A 24 10.48 -3.73 3.28
C THR A 24 9.82 -4.86 2.49
N PRO A 25 10.61 -5.85 2.02
CA PRO A 25 10.05 -7.04 1.39
C PRO A 25 9.02 -7.73 2.29
N LEU A 26 7.86 -8.05 1.72
CA LEU A 26 6.79 -8.77 2.40
C LEU A 26 7.10 -10.27 2.34
N SER A 27 6.99 -10.94 3.49
CA SER A 27 6.96 -12.39 3.54
C SER A 27 5.74 -12.96 2.80
N PRO A 28 5.74 -14.26 2.45
CA PRO A 28 4.56 -14.91 1.85
C PRO A 28 3.29 -14.75 2.68
N THR A 29 3.40 -14.84 4.01
CA THR A 29 2.25 -14.69 4.91
C THR A 29 1.72 -13.26 4.90
N GLU A 30 2.62 -12.26 4.99
CA GLU A 30 2.22 -10.86 4.93
C GLU A 30 1.61 -10.50 3.57
N SER A 31 2.14 -11.04 2.46
CA SER A 31 1.55 -10.86 1.12
C SER A 31 0.12 -11.42 1.06
N ARG A 32 -0.15 -12.58 1.67
CA ARG A 32 -1.51 -13.13 1.74
C ARG A 32 -2.44 -12.29 2.61
N ASP A 33 -1.95 -11.80 3.74
CA ASP A 33 -2.69 -10.90 4.62
C ASP A 33 -3.04 -9.58 3.90
N MET A 34 -2.11 -9.02 3.12
CA MET A 34 -2.36 -7.84 2.28
C MET A 34 -3.38 -8.12 1.18
N LEU A 35 -3.33 -9.30 0.55
CA LEU A 35 -4.34 -9.69 -0.43
C LEU A 35 -5.74 -9.80 0.22
N GLU A 36 -5.88 -10.42 1.41
CA GLU A 36 -7.16 -10.47 2.15
C GLU A 36 -7.66 -9.05 2.47
N LEU A 37 -6.75 -8.13 2.81
CA LEU A 37 -7.07 -6.72 3.10
C LEU A 37 -7.58 -5.96 1.88
N PHE A 38 -7.00 -6.18 0.70
CA PHE A 38 -7.35 -5.45 -0.52
C PHE A 38 -8.50 -6.07 -1.31
N ASP A 39 -8.70 -7.38 -1.20
CA ASP A 39 -9.76 -8.10 -1.92
C ASP A 39 -11.15 -7.76 -1.36
N ALA A 40 -11.27 -7.66 -0.03
CA ALA A 40 -12.54 -7.39 0.63
C ALA A 40 -13.20 -6.05 0.25
N PRO A 41 -12.48 -4.90 0.22
CA PRO A 41 -13.05 -3.62 -0.22
C PRO A 41 -13.04 -3.42 -1.74
N TYR A 42 -12.49 -4.34 -2.53
CA TYR A 42 -12.30 -4.15 -3.97
C TYR A 42 -13.64 -3.84 -4.69
N GLY A 43 -13.66 -2.71 -5.41
CA GLY A 43 -14.85 -2.22 -6.12
C GLY A 43 -15.96 -1.62 -5.23
N GLN A 44 -15.78 -1.59 -3.91
CA GLN A 44 -16.82 -1.17 -2.95
C GLN A 44 -16.38 -0.03 -2.03
N ALA A 45 -15.09 0.07 -1.72
CA ALA A 45 -14.50 1.07 -0.83
C ALA A 45 -13.23 1.67 -1.44
N ALA A 46 -12.81 2.82 -0.91
CA ALA A 46 -11.59 3.49 -1.37
C ALA A 46 -10.38 3.03 -0.55
N THR A 47 -9.26 2.78 -1.25
CA THR A 47 -7.97 2.50 -0.64
C THR A 47 -6.96 3.52 -1.13
N ILE A 48 -6.25 4.16 -0.20
CA ILE A 48 -5.18 5.10 -0.47
C ILE A 48 -3.88 4.48 0.03
N LEU A 49 -2.90 4.37 -0.87
CA LEU A 49 -1.56 3.89 -0.56
C LEU A 49 -0.57 5.03 -0.76
N THR A 50 0.34 5.20 0.19
CA THR A 50 1.54 6.02 -0.01
C THR A 50 2.74 5.09 -0.16
N SER A 51 3.71 5.46 -0.99
CA SER A 51 4.95 4.69 -1.14
C SER A 51 6.08 5.60 -1.57
N GLN A 52 7.28 5.29 -1.09
CA GLN A 52 8.52 5.86 -1.59
C GLN A 52 9.06 5.09 -2.80
N LEU A 53 8.51 3.91 -3.08
CA LEU A 53 8.86 3.12 -4.25
C LEU A 53 7.94 3.47 -5.43
N PRO A 54 8.51 3.70 -6.62
CA PRO A 54 7.74 3.69 -7.85
C PRO A 54 6.93 2.40 -8.01
N VAL A 55 5.72 2.50 -8.57
CA VAL A 55 4.77 1.38 -8.66
C VAL A 55 5.35 0.20 -9.46
N GLU A 56 6.17 0.46 -10.47
CA GLU A 56 6.87 -0.56 -11.25
C GLU A 56 7.77 -1.47 -10.40
N HIS A 57 8.19 -1.03 -9.21
CA HIS A 57 9.01 -1.81 -8.30
C HIS A 57 8.17 -2.61 -7.28
N TRP A 58 6.87 -2.34 -7.14
CA TRP A 58 6.04 -2.96 -6.11
C TRP A 58 5.96 -4.48 -6.25
N HIS A 59 5.92 -4.98 -7.49
CA HIS A 59 5.93 -6.43 -7.74
C HIS A 59 7.14 -7.12 -7.06
N GLY A 60 8.31 -6.50 -7.09
CA GLY A 60 9.54 -7.06 -6.53
C GLY A 60 9.61 -7.07 -5.00
N VAL A 61 8.71 -6.34 -4.34
CA VAL A 61 8.66 -6.26 -2.86
C VAL A 61 7.87 -7.42 -2.27
N MET A 62 7.08 -8.14 -3.08
CA MET A 62 6.26 -9.26 -2.64
C MET A 62 6.96 -10.59 -2.94
N ALA A 63 6.88 -11.55 -2.01
CA ALA A 63 7.66 -12.79 -2.09
C ALA A 63 7.19 -13.77 -3.18
N GLU A 64 5.90 -13.76 -3.53
CA GLU A 64 5.31 -14.70 -4.50
C GLU A 64 4.74 -13.92 -5.69
N ALA A 65 5.22 -14.20 -6.91
CA ALA A 65 4.77 -13.51 -8.13
C ALA A 65 3.24 -13.57 -8.32
N MET A 66 2.64 -14.74 -8.04
CA MET A 66 1.19 -14.90 -8.15
C MET A 66 0.40 -13.99 -7.18
N LEU A 67 0.92 -13.78 -5.96
CA LEU A 67 0.30 -12.86 -5.01
C LEU A 67 0.55 -11.41 -5.42
N ALA A 68 1.74 -11.12 -5.94
CA ALA A 68 2.08 -9.79 -6.44
C ALA A 68 1.14 -9.35 -7.57
N ASP A 69 0.95 -10.20 -8.57
CA ASP A 69 0.00 -9.96 -9.66
C ASP A 69 -1.42 -9.73 -9.13
N ALA A 70 -1.89 -10.59 -8.23
CA ALA A 70 -3.23 -10.47 -7.66
C ALA A 70 -3.44 -9.17 -6.86
N ILE A 71 -2.43 -8.75 -6.09
CA ILE A 71 -2.47 -7.49 -5.33
C ILE A 71 -2.45 -6.30 -6.27
N LEU A 72 -1.54 -6.26 -7.25
CA LEU A 72 -1.42 -5.15 -8.19
C LEU A 72 -2.69 -5.00 -9.04
N ASP A 73 -3.33 -6.10 -9.43
CA ASP A 73 -4.62 -6.07 -10.11
C ASP A 73 -5.71 -5.35 -9.28
N ARG A 74 -5.69 -5.52 -7.95
CA ARG A 74 -6.66 -4.88 -7.04
C ARG A 74 -6.34 -3.42 -6.75
N VAL A 75 -5.07 -3.09 -6.54
CA VAL A 75 -4.66 -1.78 -6.00
C VAL A 75 -4.08 -0.83 -7.03
N VAL A 76 -3.68 -1.30 -8.22
CA VAL A 76 -3.08 -0.46 -9.27
C VAL A 76 -3.98 -0.37 -10.50
N HIS A 77 -4.62 -1.46 -10.93
CA HIS A 77 -5.37 -1.50 -12.20
C HIS A 77 -6.42 -0.39 -12.31
N ASN A 78 -7.14 -0.10 -11.23
CA ASN A 78 -8.18 0.92 -11.16
C ASN A 78 -7.77 2.16 -10.34
N ALA A 79 -6.47 2.39 -10.15
CA ALA A 79 -5.98 3.45 -9.29
C ALA A 79 -5.71 4.76 -10.04
N TYR A 80 -5.88 5.86 -9.30
CA TYR A 80 -5.29 7.14 -9.69
C TYR A 80 -3.86 7.20 -9.15
N LEU A 81 -2.89 7.20 -10.05
CA LEU A 81 -1.47 7.31 -9.70
C LEU A 81 -1.05 8.78 -9.62
N LEU A 82 -0.69 9.22 -8.42
CA LEU A 82 -0.19 10.57 -8.15
C LEU A 82 1.31 10.51 -7.89
N ALA A 83 2.11 10.77 -8.93
CA ALA A 83 3.55 10.90 -8.78
C ALA A 83 3.89 12.24 -8.11
N LEU A 84 4.28 12.18 -6.84
CA LEU A 84 4.68 13.37 -6.09
C LEU A 84 6.14 13.71 -6.39
N GLN A 85 6.41 15.00 -6.56
CA GLN A 85 7.73 15.55 -6.82
C GLN A 85 7.95 16.75 -5.91
N GLY A 86 9.21 16.97 -5.52
CA GLY A 86 9.60 18.12 -4.70
C GLY A 86 10.59 17.74 -3.61
N GLU A 87 11.17 18.76 -2.98
CA GLU A 87 11.98 18.55 -1.80
C GLU A 87 11.12 18.10 -0.62
N SER A 88 11.76 17.41 0.31
CA SER A 88 11.12 17.06 1.55
C SER A 88 10.61 18.30 2.29
N MET A 89 9.34 18.26 2.70
CA MET A 89 8.74 19.28 3.56
C MET A 89 9.49 19.46 4.89
N TRP A 90 10.10 18.39 5.44
CA TRP A 90 10.90 18.51 6.67
C TRP A 90 12.12 19.39 6.43
N PHE A 91 12.78 19.22 5.28
CA PHE A 91 13.98 19.97 4.95
C PHE A 91 13.63 21.43 4.66
N GLN A 92 12.60 21.67 3.84
CA GLN A 92 12.10 23.02 3.57
C GLN A 92 11.79 23.80 4.85
N ARG A 93 11.12 23.16 5.82
CA ARG A 93 10.81 23.78 7.11
C ARG A 93 12.07 24.14 7.90
N LEU A 94 13.06 23.27 7.96
CA LEU A 94 14.34 23.56 8.61
C LEU A 94 15.11 24.68 7.93
N SER A 95 15.13 24.71 6.59
CA SER A 95 15.80 25.76 5.81
C SER A 95 15.10 27.12 5.92
N SER A 96 13.80 27.13 6.23
CA SER A 96 12.98 28.34 6.41
C SER A 96 12.86 28.81 7.87
N ALA A 97 13.43 28.08 8.82
CA ALA A 97 13.42 28.47 10.24
C ALA A 97 14.40 29.63 10.47
N PRO A 98 13.99 30.69 11.21
CA PRO A 98 14.83 31.86 11.48
C PRO A 98 16.03 31.56 12.38
#